data_AF-A0A383E5T4-F1
#
_entry.id   AF-A0A383E5T4-F1
#
_cell.length_a   1.000
_cell.length_b   1.000
_cell.length_c   1.000
_cell.angle_alpha   90.00
_cell.angle_beta   90.00
_cell.angle_gamma   90.00
#
_symmetry.space_group_name_H-M   'P 1'
#
loop_
_entity.id
_entity.type
_entity.pdbx_description
1 polymer ?
#
loop_
_entity_poly.entity_id
_entity_poly.type
_entity_poly.pdbx_seq_one_letter_code
_entity_poly.pdbx_strand_id
1 'polypeptide(L)'
;TGHWEIGLQVQEAANHLKADGKVPYAAHCSDPCDGRTQGTVGMFDSLPFRNDAAIVMRRQIRSLPTRKGVIGVATCDKGLPAMMMALSGLGDLPAVLVPGGVTLPPTEGEDAGSVQSIGARFSHGMLSLDEAAILGCKACGSPGGGCQFLGTAATSQVVGEALGLSPMHSALAPSGSAVWLELATRAADLIVELEVNSTGVNQILTDSAIRNAMVVHAAFGGSTNLLLHIPA
;
A
#
# COMPACT_ATOMS: atom_id res chain seq x y z
N THR A 1 -9.09 -10.07 2.22
CA THR A 1 -8.00 -9.32 2.90
C THR A 1 -7.55 -8.21 1.97
N GLY A 2 -6.87 -7.17 2.47
CA GLY A 2 -6.51 -6.03 1.62
C GLY A 2 -5.62 -6.38 0.43
N HIS A 3 -4.84 -7.45 0.55
CA HIS A 3 -3.93 -7.93 -0.51
C HIS A 3 -4.60 -8.76 -1.60
N TRP A 4 -5.88 -9.10 -1.47
CA TRP A 4 -6.53 -10.11 -2.32
C TRP A 4 -6.38 -9.83 -3.82
N GLU A 5 -6.48 -8.56 -4.23
CA GLU A 5 -6.57 -8.20 -5.65
C GLU A 5 -5.26 -7.70 -6.24
N ILE A 6 -4.22 -7.41 -5.43
CA ILE A 6 -3.00 -6.74 -5.91
C ILE A 6 -2.27 -7.50 -7.03
N GLY A 7 -2.48 -8.81 -7.13
CA GLY A 7 -1.97 -9.64 -8.24
C GLY A 7 -2.49 -9.19 -9.61
N LEU A 8 -3.67 -8.57 -9.67
CA LEU A 8 -4.23 -8.01 -10.91
C LEU A 8 -3.41 -6.81 -11.41
N GLN A 9 -2.99 -5.90 -10.53
CA GLN A 9 -2.09 -4.79 -10.88
C GLN A 9 -0.73 -5.31 -11.34
N VAL A 10 -0.18 -6.32 -10.67
CA VAL A 10 1.09 -6.95 -11.07
C VAL A 10 0.97 -7.57 -12.47
N GLN A 11 -0.13 -8.27 -12.73
CA GLN A 11 -0.40 -8.89 -14.02
C GLN A 11 -0.57 -7.85 -15.13
N GLU A 12 -1.27 -6.75 -14.85
CA GLU A 12 -1.51 -5.67 -15.81
C GLU A 12 -0.19 -4.99 -16.20
N ALA A 13 0.61 -4.57 -15.22
CA ALA A 13 1.94 -3.99 -15.47
C ALA A 13 2.85 -4.96 -16.25
N ALA A 14 2.85 -6.25 -15.90
CA ALA A 14 3.65 -7.25 -16.60
C ALA A 14 3.20 -7.46 -18.05
N ASN A 15 1.89 -7.50 -18.30
CA ASN A 15 1.34 -7.62 -19.66
C ASN A 15 1.73 -6.43 -20.52
N HIS A 16 1.62 -5.21 -19.98
CA HIS A 16 2.00 -3.98 -20.66
C HIS A 16 3.49 -3.96 -21.01
N LEU A 17 4.36 -4.21 -20.03
CA LEU A 17 5.81 -4.31 -20.25
C LEU A 17 6.17 -5.35 -21.32
N LYS A 18 5.48 -6.49 -21.32
CA LYS A 18 5.70 -7.55 -22.33
C LYS A 18 5.27 -7.12 -23.72
N ALA A 19 4.18 -6.38 -23.85
CA ALA A 19 3.73 -5.82 -25.13
C ALA A 19 4.78 -4.86 -25.72
N ASP A 20 5.49 -4.14 -24.87
CA ASP A 20 6.59 -3.23 -25.23
C ASP A 20 7.95 -3.95 -25.40
N GLY A 21 7.96 -5.28 -25.48
CA GLY A 21 9.16 -6.08 -25.69
C GLY A 21 10.10 -6.15 -24.49
N LYS A 22 9.65 -5.75 -23.29
CA LYS A 22 10.40 -5.89 -22.05
C LYS A 22 10.17 -7.28 -21.42
N VAL A 23 11.00 -7.63 -20.45
CA VAL A 23 10.95 -8.93 -19.75
C VAL A 23 10.56 -8.71 -18.28
N PRO A 24 9.27 -8.85 -17.91
CA PRO A 24 8.85 -8.72 -16.53
C PRO A 24 9.23 -9.96 -15.71
N TYR A 25 9.53 -9.76 -14.43
CA TYR A 25 9.69 -10.82 -13.44
C TYR A 25 8.96 -10.41 -12.15
N ALA A 26 8.15 -11.31 -11.60
CA ALA A 26 7.37 -11.05 -10.40
C ALA A 26 7.87 -11.90 -9.22
N ALA A 27 7.93 -11.26 -8.05
CA ALA A 27 8.13 -11.90 -6.75
C ALA A 27 7.15 -11.29 -5.75
N HIS A 28 6.85 -12.00 -4.66
CA HIS A 28 5.94 -11.52 -3.63
C HIS A 28 6.49 -11.78 -2.23
N CYS A 29 6.06 -10.92 -1.30
CA CYS A 29 6.18 -11.08 0.14
C CYS A 29 4.85 -10.57 0.71
N SER A 30 4.25 -11.31 1.64
CA SER A 30 2.93 -10.96 2.21
C SER A 30 3.07 -10.57 3.66
N ASP A 31 2.28 -9.61 4.14
CA ASP A 31 2.20 -9.13 5.53
C ASP A 31 0.87 -9.52 6.22
N PRO A 32 0.80 -9.48 7.57
CA PRO A 32 -0.44 -9.72 8.29
C PRO A 32 -1.48 -8.62 8.02
N CYS A 33 -2.75 -8.96 8.19
CA CYS A 33 -3.83 -7.98 8.15
C CYS A 33 -4.09 -7.44 9.56
N ASP A 34 -3.72 -6.18 9.81
CA ASP A 34 -3.88 -5.51 11.12
C ASP A 34 -5.32 -5.58 11.64
N GLY A 35 -6.32 -5.37 10.77
CA GLY A 35 -7.73 -5.48 11.16
C GLY A 35 -8.14 -6.88 11.64
N ARG A 36 -7.43 -7.94 11.22
CA ARG A 36 -7.67 -9.31 11.70
C ARG A 36 -6.86 -9.67 12.95
N THR A 37 -5.67 -9.12 13.10
CA THR A 37 -4.80 -9.40 14.24
C THR A 37 -5.10 -8.53 15.46
N GLN A 38 -5.87 -7.45 15.28
CA GLN A 38 -6.28 -6.54 16.35
C GLN A 38 -6.92 -7.28 17.53
N GLY A 39 -6.44 -6.99 18.74
CA GLY A 39 -6.91 -7.64 19.97
C GLY A 39 -6.38 -9.06 20.21
N THR A 40 -5.46 -9.56 19.36
CA THR A 40 -4.85 -10.90 19.49
C THR A 40 -3.33 -10.82 19.64
N VAL A 41 -2.69 -11.92 20.01
CA VAL A 41 -1.23 -12.04 20.08
C VAL A 41 -0.53 -11.76 18.73
N GLY A 42 -1.21 -11.94 17.60
CA GLY A 42 -0.65 -11.64 16.28
C GLY A 42 -0.37 -10.15 16.05
N MET A 43 -0.94 -9.25 16.87
CA MET A 43 -0.64 -7.81 16.76
C MET A 43 0.80 -7.48 17.14
N PHE A 44 1.47 -8.32 17.94
CA PHE A 44 2.90 -8.15 18.26
C PHE A 44 3.80 -8.29 17.03
N ASP A 45 3.35 -9.01 15.99
CA ASP A 45 4.12 -9.22 14.78
C ASP A 45 3.93 -8.10 13.74
N SER A 46 2.88 -7.28 13.83
CA SER A 46 2.52 -6.30 12.80
C SER A 46 3.66 -5.36 12.42
N LEU A 47 4.14 -4.53 13.36
CA LEU A 47 5.20 -3.56 13.07
C LEU A 47 6.56 -4.22 12.74
N PRO A 48 7.04 -5.25 13.46
CA PRO A 48 8.25 -5.97 13.07
C PRO A 48 8.20 -6.51 11.64
N PHE A 49 7.03 -7.02 11.20
CA PHE A 49 6.85 -7.57 9.86
C PHE A 49 7.20 -6.56 8.76
N ARG A 50 6.96 -5.26 8.98
CA ARG A 50 7.36 -4.20 8.04
C ARG A 50 8.85 -4.28 7.69
N ASN A 51 9.69 -4.45 8.70
CA ASN A 51 11.14 -4.48 8.53
C ASN A 51 11.57 -5.78 7.83
N ASP A 52 11.00 -6.91 8.23
CA ASP A 52 11.31 -8.21 7.63
C ASP A 52 10.91 -8.24 6.16
N ALA A 53 9.70 -7.78 5.84
CA ALA A 53 9.22 -7.66 4.47
C ALA A 53 10.12 -6.74 3.63
N ALA A 54 10.52 -5.58 4.16
CA ALA A 54 11.44 -4.68 3.47
C ALA A 54 12.79 -5.34 3.17
N ILE A 55 13.35 -6.10 4.13
CA ILE A 55 14.60 -6.85 3.95
C ILE A 55 14.44 -7.94 2.89
N VAL A 56 13.36 -8.71 2.95
CA VAL A 56 13.06 -9.77 1.97
C VAL A 56 12.91 -9.18 0.58
N MET A 57 12.09 -8.14 0.41
CA MET A 57 11.89 -7.46 -0.88
C MET A 57 13.20 -6.91 -1.45
N ARG A 58 14.04 -6.26 -0.63
CA ARG A 58 15.37 -5.79 -1.06
C ARG A 58 16.27 -6.93 -1.52
N ARG A 59 16.22 -8.10 -0.86
CA ARG A 59 16.97 -9.30 -1.26
C ARG A 59 16.45 -9.84 -2.59
N GLN A 60 15.13 -9.97 -2.76
CA GLN A 60 14.51 -10.42 -4.01
C GLN A 60 14.87 -9.51 -5.18
N ILE A 61 14.79 -8.19 -4.98
CA ILE A 61 15.21 -7.20 -5.97
C ILE A 61 16.69 -7.43 -6.34
N ARG A 62 17.59 -7.51 -5.35
CA ARG A 62 19.04 -7.69 -5.58
C ARG A 62 19.40 -8.97 -6.32
N SER A 63 18.63 -10.04 -6.11
CA SER A 63 18.81 -11.36 -6.75
C SER A 63 18.51 -11.37 -8.25
N LEU A 64 18.06 -10.24 -8.82
CA LEU A 64 17.89 -10.05 -10.27
C LEU A 64 18.97 -9.09 -10.78
N PRO A 65 20.20 -9.57 -11.07
CA PRO A 65 21.37 -8.70 -11.31
C PRO A 65 21.25 -7.82 -12.56
N THR A 66 20.43 -8.20 -13.53
CA THR A 66 20.22 -7.47 -14.80
C THR A 66 18.98 -6.59 -14.82
N ARG A 67 18.27 -6.46 -13.68
CA ARG A 67 17.07 -5.63 -13.58
C ARG A 67 17.38 -4.18 -13.94
N LYS A 68 16.41 -3.53 -14.61
CA LYS A 68 16.53 -2.15 -15.08
C LYS A 68 15.62 -1.16 -14.35
N GLY A 69 14.62 -1.68 -13.65
CA GLY A 69 13.72 -0.90 -12.81
C GLY A 69 12.87 -1.82 -11.93
N VAL A 70 12.16 -1.26 -10.96
CA VAL A 70 11.29 -2.00 -10.03
C VAL A 70 9.93 -1.33 -9.94
N ILE A 71 8.86 -2.10 -10.20
CA ILE A 71 7.50 -1.68 -9.84
C ILE A 71 7.14 -2.38 -8.53
N GLY A 72 6.93 -1.60 -7.47
CA GLY A 72 6.52 -2.10 -6.17
C GLY A 72 5.01 -1.95 -5.99
N VAL A 73 4.27 -3.05 -5.93
CA VAL A 73 2.83 -3.04 -5.64
C VAL A 73 2.59 -3.48 -4.20
N ALA A 74 1.94 -2.64 -3.40
CA ALA A 74 1.65 -2.99 -2.01
C ALA A 74 0.41 -2.29 -1.47
N THR A 75 -0.09 -2.78 -0.33
CA THR A 75 -1.31 -2.28 0.32
C THR A 75 -1.20 -2.51 1.83
N CYS A 76 -2.32 -2.46 2.54
CA CYS A 76 -2.46 -2.67 3.98
C CYS A 76 -1.60 -1.72 4.82
N ASP A 77 -1.65 -1.91 6.13
CA ASP A 77 -1.11 -0.98 7.13
C ASP A 77 0.44 -0.96 7.07
N LYS A 78 1.06 -2.14 7.04
CA LYS A 78 2.53 -2.31 7.07
C LYS A 78 3.14 -2.66 5.72
N GLY A 79 2.38 -3.28 4.81
CA GLY A 79 2.85 -3.67 3.48
C GLY A 79 3.33 -2.50 2.62
N LEU A 80 2.55 -1.41 2.51
CA LEU A 80 2.95 -0.25 1.71
C LEU A 80 4.19 0.47 2.32
N PRO A 81 4.27 0.73 3.64
CA PRO A 81 5.51 1.19 4.26
C PRO A 81 6.71 0.27 4.04
N ALA A 82 6.54 -1.05 4.13
CA ALA A 82 7.61 -2.00 3.86
C ALA A 82 8.11 -1.90 2.41
N MET A 83 7.20 -1.75 1.46
CA MET A 83 7.55 -1.54 0.05
C MET A 83 8.28 -0.21 -0.13
N MET A 84 7.80 0.88 0.46
CA MET A 84 8.49 2.18 0.45
C MET A 84 9.91 2.08 0.98
N MET A 85 10.12 1.43 2.13
CA MET A 85 11.46 1.19 2.69
C MET A 85 12.34 0.37 1.75
N ALA A 86 11.76 -0.66 1.11
CA ALA A 86 12.50 -1.50 0.17
C ALA A 86 12.98 -0.71 -1.06
N LEU A 87 12.09 0.10 -1.64
CA LEU A 87 12.37 0.95 -2.80
C LEU A 87 13.33 2.09 -2.46
N SER A 88 13.18 2.72 -1.28
CA SER A 88 14.00 3.87 -0.87
C SER A 88 15.49 3.57 -0.85
N GLY A 89 15.88 2.34 -0.49
CA GLY A 89 17.29 1.96 -0.49
C GLY A 89 17.83 1.45 -1.83
N LEU A 90 17.14 1.67 -2.96
CA LEU A 90 17.58 1.21 -4.28
C LEU A 90 18.61 2.12 -4.95
N GLY A 91 18.80 3.36 -4.46
CA GLY A 91 19.80 4.29 -4.97
C GLY A 91 19.50 4.70 -6.42
N ASP A 92 20.45 4.45 -7.32
CA ASP A 92 20.36 4.85 -8.73
C ASP A 92 19.41 3.99 -9.58
N LEU A 93 18.87 2.89 -9.04
CA LEU A 93 17.93 2.03 -9.76
C LEU A 93 16.54 2.70 -9.82
N PRO A 94 15.92 2.84 -11.01
CA PRO A 94 14.55 3.32 -11.15
C PRO A 94 13.54 2.51 -10.34
N ALA A 95 12.57 3.18 -9.73
CA ALA A 95 11.43 2.50 -9.11
C ALA A 95 10.14 3.32 -9.15
N VAL A 96 9.01 2.62 -9.21
CA VAL A 96 7.66 3.18 -9.11
C VAL A 96 6.87 2.38 -8.08
N LEU A 97 6.22 3.07 -7.14
CA LEU A 97 5.30 2.50 -6.16
C LEU A 97 3.87 2.56 -6.71
N VAL A 98 3.18 1.43 -6.75
CA VAL A 98 1.77 1.35 -7.12
C VAL A 98 0.94 1.04 -5.87
N PRO A 99 0.11 1.98 -5.40
CA PRO A 99 -0.83 1.73 -4.34
C PRO A 99 -1.84 0.63 -4.70
N GLY A 100 -1.99 -0.35 -3.82
CA GLY A 100 -3.00 -1.41 -3.94
C GLY A 100 -4.43 -0.96 -3.62
N GLY A 101 -4.67 0.35 -3.53
CA GLY A 101 -6.01 0.93 -3.41
C GLY A 101 -6.68 0.75 -2.05
N VAL A 102 -7.96 1.10 -2.00
CA VAL A 102 -8.82 0.97 -0.81
C VAL A 102 -10.04 0.08 -1.10
N THR A 103 -10.52 -0.59 -0.07
CA THR A 103 -11.84 -1.24 -0.11
C THR A 103 -12.94 -0.18 -0.21
N LEU A 104 -14.10 -0.52 -0.75
CA LEU A 104 -15.26 0.38 -0.72
C LEU A 104 -15.97 0.29 0.64
N PRO A 105 -16.61 1.39 1.11
CA PRO A 105 -17.50 1.30 2.24
C PRO A 105 -18.67 0.35 1.92
N PRO A 106 -19.23 -0.33 2.94
CA PRO A 106 -20.38 -1.18 2.73
C PRO A 106 -21.62 -0.36 2.39
N THR A 107 -22.51 -0.94 1.58
CA THR A 107 -23.83 -0.37 1.30
C THR A 107 -24.80 -0.48 2.47
N GLU A 108 -24.58 -1.47 3.34
CA GLU A 108 -25.34 -1.69 4.57
C GLU A 108 -24.40 -1.97 5.75
N GLY A 109 -24.66 -1.33 6.89
CA GLY A 109 -23.87 -1.50 8.10
C GLY A 109 -22.91 -0.35 8.34
N GLU A 110 -21.82 -0.63 9.05
CA GLU A 110 -20.82 0.37 9.46
C GLU A 110 -19.51 0.14 8.72
N ASP A 111 -18.87 1.23 8.30
CA ASP A 111 -17.57 1.18 7.63
C ASP A 111 -16.43 0.74 8.57
N ALA A 112 -15.25 0.44 7.99
CA ALA A 112 -14.10 -0.06 8.74
C ALA A 112 -13.53 0.92 9.80
N GLY A 113 -13.86 2.21 9.72
CA GLY A 113 -13.54 3.19 10.75
C GLY A 113 -14.52 3.11 11.91
N SER A 114 -15.80 3.15 11.61
CA SER A 114 -16.91 3.13 12.59
C SER A 114 -16.96 1.81 13.38
N VAL A 115 -16.73 0.69 12.69
CA VAL A 115 -16.85 -0.68 13.23
C VAL A 115 -15.83 -0.98 14.35
N GLN A 116 -14.75 -0.20 14.46
CA GLN A 116 -13.73 -0.37 15.50
C GLN A 116 -14.28 -0.15 16.92
N SER A 117 -15.42 0.54 17.03
CA SER A 117 -16.11 0.78 18.30
C SER A 117 -16.93 -0.42 18.83
N ILE A 118 -17.06 -1.51 18.05
CA ILE A 118 -17.92 -2.65 18.39
C ILE A 118 -17.60 -3.23 19.77
N GLY A 119 -16.32 -3.43 20.09
CA GLY A 119 -15.92 -4.01 21.37
C GLY A 119 -16.41 -3.18 22.57
N ALA A 120 -16.28 -1.86 22.48
CA ALA A 120 -16.77 -0.94 23.51
C ALA A 120 -18.30 -0.97 23.59
N ARG A 121 -18.99 -0.84 22.45
CA ARG A 121 -20.46 -0.83 22.38
C ARG A 121 -21.08 -2.12 22.90
N PHE A 122 -20.51 -3.27 22.54
CA PHE A 122 -20.94 -4.57 23.06
C PHE A 122 -20.76 -4.65 24.59
N SER A 123 -19.60 -4.23 25.11
CA SER A 123 -19.33 -4.25 26.56
C SER A 123 -20.26 -3.35 27.37
N HIS A 124 -20.79 -2.29 26.76
CA HIS A 124 -21.77 -1.37 27.37
C HIS A 124 -23.23 -1.80 27.14
N GLY A 125 -23.48 -2.97 26.55
CA GLY A 125 -24.84 -3.45 26.27
C GLY A 125 -25.58 -2.65 25.19
N MET A 126 -24.86 -1.89 24.36
CA MET A 126 -25.42 -1.12 23.24
C MET A 126 -25.62 -1.97 21.99
N LEU A 127 -25.03 -3.17 21.95
CA LEU A 127 -25.13 -4.15 20.88
C LEU A 127 -25.28 -5.55 21.49
N SER A 128 -26.09 -6.38 20.86
CA SER A 128 -26.06 -7.83 21.03
C SER A 128 -24.85 -8.43 20.31
N LEU A 129 -24.52 -9.69 20.65
CA LEU A 129 -23.41 -10.41 20.01
C LEU A 129 -23.67 -10.62 18.51
N ASP A 130 -24.91 -10.92 18.13
CA ASP A 130 -25.30 -11.14 16.74
C ASP A 130 -25.19 -9.85 15.93
N GLU A 131 -25.63 -8.71 16.47
CA GLU A 131 -25.46 -7.40 15.83
C GLU A 131 -23.98 -7.05 15.66
N ALA A 132 -23.16 -7.26 16.70
CA ALA A 132 -21.72 -7.05 16.64
C ALA A 132 -21.05 -7.92 15.56
N ALA A 133 -21.42 -9.20 15.48
CA ALA A 133 -20.88 -10.13 14.48
C ALA A 133 -21.26 -9.71 13.05
N ILE A 134 -22.52 -9.34 12.82
CA ILE A 134 -23.01 -8.91 11.50
C ILE A 134 -22.32 -7.61 11.07
N LEU A 135 -22.25 -6.60 11.95
CA LEU A 135 -21.58 -5.33 11.66
C LEU A 135 -20.09 -5.54 11.33
N GLY A 136 -19.39 -6.37 12.12
CA GLY A 136 -17.99 -6.73 11.86
C GLY A 136 -17.79 -7.40 10.51
N CYS A 137 -18.66 -8.34 10.14
CA CYS A 137 -18.59 -9.05 8.86
C CYS A 137 -18.87 -8.15 7.65
N LYS A 138 -19.77 -7.17 7.77
CA LYS A 138 -20.14 -6.27 6.67
C LYS A 138 -19.14 -5.14 6.42
N ALA A 139 -18.25 -4.81 7.37
CA ALA A 139 -17.43 -3.60 7.30
C ALA A 139 -16.47 -3.51 6.09
N CYS A 140 -16.04 -4.65 5.54
CA CYS A 140 -15.28 -4.69 4.28
C CYS A 140 -16.28 -4.76 3.10
N GLY A 141 -16.59 -3.61 2.49
CA GLY A 141 -17.64 -3.50 1.48
C GLY A 141 -17.27 -4.02 0.09
N SER A 142 -15.97 -4.17 -0.21
CA SER A 142 -15.50 -4.80 -1.44
C SER A 142 -14.27 -5.69 -1.21
N PRO A 143 -13.92 -6.58 -2.17
CA PRO A 143 -12.66 -7.30 -2.13
C PRO A 143 -11.46 -6.33 -2.27
N GLY A 144 -10.30 -6.78 -1.79
CA GLY A 144 -9.04 -6.05 -1.92
C GLY A 144 -9.00 -4.69 -1.20
N GLY A 145 -7.86 -4.01 -1.36
CA GLY A 145 -7.62 -2.66 -0.84
C GLY A 145 -7.37 -2.56 0.67
N GLY A 146 -6.64 -1.53 1.07
CA GLY A 146 -6.52 -1.13 2.47
C GLY A 146 -7.85 -0.60 3.01
N CYS A 147 -7.92 -0.40 4.33
CA CYS A 147 -9.07 0.26 4.94
C CYS A 147 -9.31 1.65 4.31
N GLN A 148 -10.57 1.97 4.05
CA GLN A 148 -11.01 3.15 3.30
C GLN A 148 -10.92 4.48 4.07
N PHE A 149 -10.90 4.42 5.39
CA PHE A 149 -10.68 5.61 6.23
C PHE A 149 -9.19 5.97 6.24
N LEU A 150 -8.85 7.19 6.65
CA LEU A 150 -7.48 7.70 6.73
C LEU A 150 -6.65 7.09 7.90
N GLY A 151 -6.72 5.78 8.06
CA GLY A 151 -5.76 4.98 8.84
C GLY A 151 -4.42 4.85 8.12
N THR A 152 -3.52 4.02 8.63
CA THR A 152 -2.14 3.93 8.09
C THR A 152 -2.12 3.47 6.64
N ALA A 153 -2.96 2.51 6.24
CA ALA A 153 -2.99 1.99 4.88
C ALA A 153 -3.28 3.10 3.85
N ALA A 154 -4.38 3.84 4.04
CA ALA A 154 -4.75 4.98 3.19
C ALA A 154 -3.73 6.13 3.29
N THR A 155 -3.30 6.47 4.51
CA THR A 155 -2.31 7.53 4.76
C THR A 155 -1.01 7.26 4.02
N SER A 156 -0.53 6.01 4.03
CA SER A 156 0.72 5.63 3.38
C SER A 156 0.64 5.78 1.86
N GLN A 157 -0.53 5.58 1.25
CA GLN A 157 -0.71 5.78 -0.20
C GLN A 157 -0.57 7.26 -0.56
N VAL A 158 -1.23 8.13 0.20
CA VAL A 158 -1.14 9.60 0.01
C VAL A 158 0.29 10.08 0.23
N VAL A 159 0.97 9.55 1.25
CA VAL A 159 2.38 9.85 1.52
C VAL A 159 3.29 9.33 0.40
N GLY A 160 3.07 8.12 -0.12
CA GLY A 160 3.83 7.57 -1.24
C GLY A 160 3.72 8.42 -2.51
N GLU A 161 2.53 8.94 -2.79
CA GLU A 161 2.30 9.91 -3.87
C GLU A 161 3.01 11.24 -3.59
N ALA A 162 2.91 11.78 -2.37
CA ALA A 162 3.56 13.04 -1.99
C ALA A 162 5.11 12.96 -1.96
N LEU A 163 5.66 11.77 -1.74
CA LEU A 163 7.10 11.48 -1.89
C LEU A 163 7.54 11.46 -3.35
N GLY A 164 6.61 11.43 -4.31
CA GLY A 164 6.89 11.31 -5.74
C GLY A 164 7.22 9.89 -6.20
N LEU A 165 7.03 8.88 -5.34
CA LEU A 165 7.28 7.48 -5.69
C LEU A 165 6.16 6.84 -6.50
N SER A 166 4.94 7.38 -6.40
CA SER A 166 3.76 6.85 -7.07
C SER A 166 3.28 7.74 -8.21
N PRO A 167 2.60 7.18 -9.22
CA PRO A 167 1.93 7.99 -10.23
C PRO A 167 0.97 8.99 -9.58
N MET A 168 0.88 10.21 -10.12
CA MET A 168 -0.07 11.22 -9.64
C MET A 168 -1.52 10.70 -9.72
N HIS A 169 -2.33 10.99 -8.71
CA HIS A 169 -3.70 10.51 -8.55
C HIS A 169 -3.81 8.98 -8.44
N SER A 170 -2.85 8.34 -7.77
CA SER A 170 -2.86 6.89 -7.57
C SER A 170 -3.34 6.48 -6.18
N ALA A 171 -3.20 7.36 -5.19
CA ALA A 171 -3.66 7.09 -3.85
C ALA A 171 -5.19 6.93 -3.79
N LEU A 172 -5.65 5.97 -2.98
CA LEU A 172 -7.07 5.78 -2.64
C LEU A 172 -7.97 5.37 -3.83
N ALA A 173 -7.39 4.93 -4.95
CA ALA A 173 -8.17 4.31 -6.02
C ALA A 173 -8.90 3.07 -5.48
N PRO A 174 -10.21 2.89 -5.75
CA PRO A 174 -10.93 1.70 -5.31
C PRO A 174 -10.33 0.44 -5.92
N SER A 175 -9.97 -0.53 -5.08
CA SER A 175 -9.40 -1.81 -5.52
C SER A 175 -10.32 -2.50 -6.54
N GLY A 176 -9.73 -3.09 -7.58
CA GLY A 176 -10.47 -3.80 -8.63
C GLY A 176 -11.20 -2.90 -9.64
N SER A 177 -11.19 -1.58 -9.48
CA SER A 177 -11.80 -0.66 -10.45
C SER A 177 -10.93 -0.44 -11.69
N ALA A 178 -11.53 0.07 -12.78
CA ALA A 178 -10.81 0.33 -14.03
C ALA A 178 -9.64 1.32 -13.85
N VAL A 179 -9.84 2.41 -13.10
CA VAL A 179 -8.78 3.38 -12.82
C VAL A 179 -7.64 2.75 -12.02
N TRP A 180 -7.95 1.81 -11.12
CA TRP A 180 -6.95 1.11 -10.32
C TRP A 180 -6.06 0.17 -11.15
N LEU A 181 -6.61 -0.45 -12.21
CA LEU A 181 -5.84 -1.21 -13.18
C LEU A 181 -5.01 -0.30 -14.10
N GLU A 182 -5.59 0.81 -14.57
CA GLU A 182 -4.90 1.81 -15.40
C GLU A 182 -3.64 2.37 -14.71
N LEU A 183 -3.66 2.50 -13.38
CA LEU A 183 -2.47 2.91 -12.62
C LEU A 183 -1.29 1.94 -12.76
N ALA A 184 -1.53 0.63 -12.92
CA ALA A 184 -0.46 -0.32 -13.19
C ALA A 184 0.14 -0.17 -14.59
N THR A 185 -0.70 0.10 -15.59
CA THR A 185 -0.26 0.43 -16.95
C THR A 185 0.58 1.71 -16.94
N ARG A 186 0.10 2.77 -16.30
CA ARG A 186 0.84 4.04 -16.14
C ARG A 186 2.17 3.85 -15.41
N ALA A 187 2.21 2.99 -14.41
CA ALA A 187 3.46 2.67 -13.70
C ALA A 187 4.46 1.91 -14.59
N ALA A 188 3.96 1.06 -15.50
CA ALA A 188 4.79 0.38 -16.49
C ALA A 188 5.39 1.35 -17.53
N ASP A 189 4.63 2.35 -17.97
CA ASP A 189 5.17 3.43 -18.81
C ASP A 189 6.23 4.25 -18.06
N LEU A 190 5.91 4.67 -16.84
CA LEU A 190 6.80 5.49 -16.01
C LEU A 190 8.12 4.79 -15.69
N ILE A 191 8.12 3.48 -15.39
CA ILE A 191 9.38 2.80 -15.09
C ILE A 191 10.30 2.73 -16.32
N VAL A 192 9.74 2.64 -17.53
CA VAL A 192 10.51 2.68 -18.77
C VAL A 192 11.06 4.08 -19.02
N GLU A 193 10.26 5.13 -18.78
CA GLU A 193 10.72 6.51 -18.88
C GLU A 193 11.87 6.82 -17.91
N LEU A 194 11.73 6.41 -16.64
CA LEU A 194 12.78 6.59 -15.62
C LEU A 194 14.06 5.84 -15.99
N GLU A 195 13.96 4.65 -16.60
CA GLU A 195 15.10 3.88 -17.08
C GLU A 195 15.84 4.59 -18.22
N VAL A 196 15.10 5.06 -19.23
CA VAL A 196 15.65 5.82 -20.37
C VAL A 196 16.35 7.09 -19.89
N ASN A 197 15.76 7.79 -18.92
CA ASN A 197 16.30 9.02 -18.36
C ASN A 197 17.37 8.80 -17.28
N SER A 198 17.68 7.56 -16.90
CA SER A 198 18.60 7.23 -15.80
C SER A 198 18.22 7.90 -14.48
N THR A 199 16.92 7.99 -14.20
CA THR A 199 16.37 8.59 -12.98
C THR A 199 16.21 7.51 -11.90
N GLY A 200 17.13 7.53 -10.94
CA GLY A 200 17.10 6.65 -9.77
C GLY A 200 16.19 7.16 -8.66
N VAL A 201 15.90 6.29 -7.68
CA VAL A 201 15.12 6.64 -6.48
C VAL A 201 15.76 7.77 -5.68
N ASN A 202 17.09 7.83 -5.62
CA ASN A 202 17.83 8.90 -4.93
C ASN A 202 17.59 10.31 -5.52
N GLN A 203 17.17 10.42 -6.77
CA GLN A 203 16.83 11.70 -7.41
C GLN A 203 15.39 12.13 -7.11
N ILE A 204 14.52 11.19 -6.73
CA ILE A 204 13.12 11.44 -6.33
C ILE A 204 13.04 11.70 -4.83
N LEU A 205 13.62 10.80 -4.02
CA LEU A 205 13.62 10.89 -2.56
C LEU A 205 14.70 11.85 -2.06
N THR A 206 14.34 13.13 -2.08
CA THR A 206 15.14 14.24 -1.57
C THR A 206 14.58 14.78 -0.26
N ASP A 207 15.34 15.60 0.46
CA ASP A 207 14.85 16.33 1.65
C ASP A 207 13.58 17.14 1.34
N SER A 208 13.47 17.69 0.13
CA SER A 208 12.28 18.38 -0.35
C SER A 208 11.09 17.44 -0.52
N ALA A 209 11.29 16.22 -1.01
CA ALA A 209 10.23 15.22 -1.12
C ALA A 209 9.74 14.78 0.26
N ILE A 210 10.65 14.55 1.22
CA ILE A 210 10.29 14.26 2.61
C ILE A 210 9.50 15.42 3.21
N ARG A 211 9.95 16.67 3.01
CA ARG A 211 9.23 17.86 3.48
C ARG A 211 7.82 17.95 2.88
N ASN A 212 7.68 17.72 1.58
CA ASN A 212 6.38 17.72 0.91
C ASN A 212 5.45 16.64 1.48
N ALA A 213 5.96 15.42 1.66
CA ALA A 213 5.22 14.32 2.27
C ALA A 213 4.74 14.65 3.69
N MET A 214 5.58 15.27 4.51
CA MET A 214 5.22 15.72 5.86
C MET A 214 4.17 16.84 5.86
N VAL A 215 4.27 17.81 4.94
CA VAL A 215 3.27 18.88 4.79
C VAL A 215 1.92 18.31 4.36
N VAL A 216 1.91 17.40 3.40
CA VAL A 216 0.69 16.73 2.94
C VAL A 216 0.09 15.88 4.07
N HIS A 217 0.90 15.07 4.76
CA HIS A 217 0.48 14.27 5.92
C HIS A 217 -0.22 15.12 6.98
N ALA A 218 0.35 16.27 7.34
CA ALA A 218 -0.23 17.21 8.29
C ALA A 218 -1.53 17.83 7.76
N ALA A 219 -1.60 18.14 6.45
CA ALA A 219 -2.76 18.81 5.84
C ALA A 219 -4.04 17.95 5.85
N PHE A 220 -3.94 16.64 5.63
CA PHE A 220 -5.12 15.76 5.65
C PHE A 220 -5.38 15.07 6.99
N GLY A 221 -4.51 15.29 8.00
CA GLY A 221 -4.65 14.66 9.31
C GLY A 221 -4.39 13.16 9.28
N GLY A 222 -3.30 12.75 8.62
CA GLY A 222 -2.97 11.34 8.44
C GLY A 222 -2.63 10.59 9.73
N SER A 223 -2.64 9.26 9.66
CA SER A 223 -2.30 8.36 10.77
C SER A 223 -0.97 8.72 11.42
N THR A 224 -0.95 8.72 12.76
CA THR A 224 0.26 8.97 13.56
C THR A 224 1.33 7.90 13.36
N ASN A 225 0.97 6.70 12.89
CA ASN A 225 1.94 5.64 12.58
C ASN A 225 2.94 6.06 11.50
N LEU A 226 2.59 7.02 10.63
CA LEU A 226 3.54 7.53 9.63
C LEU A 226 4.70 8.30 10.27
N LEU A 227 4.59 8.76 11.52
CA LEU A 227 5.72 9.29 12.29
C LEU A 227 6.78 8.21 12.59
N LEU A 228 6.44 6.92 12.48
CA LEU A 228 7.39 5.80 12.58
C LEU A 228 7.85 5.30 11.21
N HIS A 229 7.09 5.58 10.15
CA HIS A 229 7.35 5.06 8.81
C HIS A 229 8.16 6.02 7.95
N ILE A 230 7.90 7.33 8.02
CA ILE A 230 8.65 8.33 7.26
C ILE A 230 10.13 8.38 7.68
N PRO A 231 10.49 8.29 8.98
CA PRO A 231 11.90 8.28 9.38
C PRO A 231 12.65 6.96 9.13
N ALA A 232 11.94 5.88 8.77
CA ALA A 232 12.51 4.53 8.65
C ALA A 232 13.02 4.24 7.24
#